data_AF-A0A1A3UK88-F1
#
_entry.id   AF-A0A1A3UK88-F1
#
_cell.length_a   1.000
_cell.length_b   1.000
_cell.length_c   1.000
_cell.angle_alpha   90.00
_cell.angle_beta   90.00
_cell.angle_gamma   90.00
#
_symmetry.space_group_name_H-M   'P 1'
#
loop_
_entity.id
_entity.type
_entity.pdbx_description
1 polymer ?
#
loop_
_entity_poly.entity_id
_entity_poly.type
_entity_poly.pdbx_seq_one_letter_code
_entity_poly.pdbx_strand_id
1 'polypeptide(L)'
;MAEAFRVDPQALADTVQRLAAFQRYAEDTIAEIDSRVTHLHASWTGEAAAAHAEAHRHWARGEAMMREALAQLKQAATTAHGNYTGAMSANLGMWS
;
A
#
# COMPACT_ATOMS: atom_id res chain seq x y z
N MET A 1 27.03 -5.24 -25.14
CA MET A 1 25.77 -4.54 -25.45
C MET A 1 24.95 -4.55 -24.17
N ALA A 2 24.90 -3.44 -23.44
CA ALA A 2 24.02 -3.36 -22.28
C ALA A 2 22.59 -3.38 -22.81
N GLU A 3 21.79 -4.36 -22.41
CA GLU A 3 20.36 -4.40 -22.73
C GLU A 3 19.77 -3.07 -22.27
N ALA A 4 19.27 -2.25 -23.21
CA ALA A 4 18.68 -0.97 -22.85
C ALA A 4 17.48 -1.25 -21.94
N PHE A 5 17.58 -0.85 -20.68
CA PHE A 5 16.51 -0.99 -19.69
C PHE A 5 15.31 -0.17 -20.17
N ARG A 6 14.40 -0.82 -20.90
CA ARG A 6 13.21 -0.18 -21.47
C ARG A 6 12.07 -0.38 -20.47
N VAL A 7 11.95 0.55 -19.52
CA VAL A 7 10.74 0.66 -18.72
C VAL A 7 9.64 1.16 -19.63
N ASP A 8 8.59 0.37 -19.79
CA ASP A 8 7.33 0.84 -20.38
C ASP A 8 6.64 1.77 -19.36
N PRO A 9 6.57 3.09 -19.64
CA PRO A 9 5.98 4.05 -18.70
C PRO A 9 4.50 3.77 -18.43
N GLN A 10 3.79 3.19 -19.40
CA GLN A 10 2.37 2.86 -19.27
C GLN A 10 2.19 1.66 -18.35
N ALA A 11 2.99 0.60 -18.53
CA ALA A 11 2.98 -0.55 -17.62
C ALA A 11 3.32 -0.15 -16.18
N LEU A 12 4.25 0.81 -16.01
CA LEU A 12 4.57 1.37 -14.69
C LEU A 12 3.39 2.16 -14.10
N ALA A 13 2.72 3.00 -14.90
CA ALA A 13 1.53 3.74 -14.46
C ALA A 13 0.39 2.78 -14.02
N ASP A 14 0.11 1.75 -14.82
CA ASP A 14 -0.92 0.75 -14.52
C ASP A 14 -0.59 0.00 -13.22
N THR A 15 0.68 -0.34 -13.01
CA THR A 15 1.15 -1.00 -11.79
C THR A 15 0.95 -0.10 -10.57
N VAL A 16 1.28 1.19 -10.68
CA VAL A 16 1.04 2.18 -9.61
C VAL A 16 -0.45 2.30 -9.28
N GLN A 17 -1.32 2.35 -10.29
CA GLN A 17 -2.77 2.41 -10.08
C GLN A 17 -3.31 1.17 -9.37
N ARG A 18 -2.87 -0.03 -9.77
CA ARG A 18 -3.26 -1.29 -9.13
C ARG A 18 -2.81 -1.35 -7.68
N LEU A 19 -1.58 -0.95 -7.39
CA LEU A 19 -1.05 -0.87 -6.02
C LEU A 19 -1.86 0.11 -5.17
N ALA A 20 -2.22 1.27 -5.71
CA ALA A 20 -3.05 2.25 -5.00
C ALA A 20 -4.47 1.72 -4.72
N ALA A 21 -5.06 0.95 -5.65
CA ALA A 21 -6.36 0.33 -5.44
C ALA A 21 -6.31 -0.77 -4.38
N PHE A 22 -5.29 -1.63 -4.44
CA PHE A 22 -5.06 -2.66 -3.43
C PHE A 22 -4.86 -2.07 -2.03
N GLN A 23 -4.10 -0.98 -1.91
CA GLN A 23 -3.90 -0.29 -0.64
C GLN A 23 -5.24 0.17 -0.03
N ARG A 24 -6.08 0.85 -0.81
CA ARG A 24 -7.40 1.30 -0.33
C ARG A 24 -8.27 0.13 0.13
N TYR A 25 -8.31 -0.93 -0.66
CA TYR A 25 -9.06 -2.14 -0.30
C TYR A 25 -8.57 -2.75 1.03
N ALA A 26 -7.25 -2.79 1.24
CA ALA A 26 -6.69 -3.28 2.50
C ALA A 26 -7.07 -2.37 3.67
N GLU A 27 -6.92 -1.05 3.55
CA GLU A 27 -7.30 -0.07 4.56
C GLU A 27 -8.78 -0.20 4.96
N ASP A 28 -9.68 -0.29 3.98
CA ASP A 28 -11.12 -0.44 4.21
C ASP A 28 -11.45 -1.76 4.95
N THR A 29 -10.83 -2.86 4.51
CA THR A 29 -11.05 -4.18 5.11
C THR A 29 -10.63 -4.21 6.58
N ILE A 30 -9.53 -3.55 6.93
CA ILE A 30 -9.06 -3.58 8.31
C ILE A 30 -9.89 -2.65 9.19
N ALA A 31 -10.25 -1.46 8.70
CA ALA A 31 -11.17 -0.58 9.42
C ALA A 31 -12.50 -1.29 9.76
N GLU A 32 -12.99 -2.14 8.84
CA GLU A 32 -14.16 -2.97 9.08
C GLU A 32 -13.92 -4.02 10.18
N ILE A 33 -12.79 -4.72 10.17
CA ILE A 33 -12.44 -5.70 11.21
C ILE A 33 -12.34 -5.03 12.58
N ASP A 34 -11.66 -3.89 12.69
CA ASP A 34 -11.51 -3.14 13.94
C ASP A 34 -12.87 -2.70 14.51
N SER A 35 -13.76 -2.23 13.63
CA SER A 35 -15.13 -1.88 14.01
C SER A 35 -15.90 -3.08 14.58
N ARG A 36 -15.82 -4.23 13.91
CA ARG A 36 -16.47 -5.48 14.34
C ARG A 36 -15.92 -5.97 15.68
N VAL A 37 -14.59 -5.92 15.87
CA VAL A 37 -13.96 -6.32 17.13
C VAL A 37 -14.37 -5.38 18.26
N THR A 38 -14.36 -4.06 18.03
CA THR A 38 -14.82 -3.06 19.02
C THR A 38 -16.26 -3.33 19.44
N HIS A 39 -17.16 -3.59 18.48
CA HIS A 39 -18.56 -3.87 18.77
C HIS A 39 -18.73 -5.19 19.55
N LEU A 40 -17.98 -6.23 19.20
CA LEU A 40 -18.01 -7.52 19.91
C LEU A 40 -17.60 -7.38 21.39
N HIS A 41 -16.56 -6.60 21.68
CA HIS A 41 -16.06 -6.38 23.05
C HIS A 41 -16.95 -5.44 23.88
N ALA A 42 -18.00 -4.84 23.30
CA ALA A 42 -18.96 -4.02 24.07
C ALA A 42 -19.74 -4.86 25.10
N SER A 43 -20.00 -6.13 24.80
CA SER A 43 -20.74 -7.04 25.67
C SER A 43 -19.98 -8.32 26.03
N TRP A 44 -18.92 -8.65 25.30
CA TRP A 44 -18.11 -9.84 25.55
C TRP A 44 -17.01 -9.56 26.57
N THR A 45 -17.04 -10.25 27.71
CA THR A 45 -16.09 -10.09 28.81
C THR A 45 -15.57 -11.44 29.32
N GLY A 46 -14.58 -11.40 30.21
CA GLY A 46 -13.93 -12.59 30.78
C GLY A 46 -12.57 -12.91 30.13
N GLU A 47 -11.94 -14.00 30.56
CA GLU A 47 -10.57 -14.37 30.14
C GLU A 47 -10.44 -14.56 28.63
N ALA A 48 -11.43 -15.20 27.99
CA ALA A 48 -11.43 -15.37 26.54
C ALA A 48 -11.48 -14.04 25.78
N ALA A 49 -12.26 -13.07 26.28
CA ALA A 49 -12.31 -11.73 25.71
C ALA A 49 -10.97 -11.01 25.86
N ALA A 50 -10.32 -11.12 27.04
CA ALA A 50 -9.00 -10.54 27.27
C ALA A 50 -7.93 -11.12 26.32
N ALA A 51 -7.90 -12.45 26.15
CA ALA A 51 -6.99 -13.13 25.23
C ALA A 51 -7.21 -12.71 23.77
N HIS A 52 -8.48 -12.60 23.34
CA HIS A 52 -8.81 -12.11 22.00
C HIS A 52 -8.37 -10.65 21.81
N ALA A 53 -8.62 -9.77 22.79
CA ALA A 53 -8.23 -8.36 22.71
C ALA A 53 -6.70 -8.18 22.65
N GLU A 54 -5.93 -9.08 23.28
CA GLU A 54 -4.47 -9.10 23.18
C GLU A 54 -3.99 -9.58 21.81
N ALA A 55 -4.59 -10.64 21.28
CA ALA A 55 -4.30 -11.13 19.93
C ALA A 55 -4.63 -10.08 18.86
N HIS A 56 -5.78 -9.41 19.00
CA HIS A 56 -6.18 -8.32 18.10
C HIS A 56 -5.21 -7.14 18.17
N ARG A 57 -4.73 -6.75 19.36
CA ARG A 57 -3.69 -5.72 19.50
C ARG A 57 -2.38 -6.08 18.80
N HIS A 58 -1.96 -7.35 18.85
CA HIS A 58 -0.80 -7.81 18.10
C HIS A 58 -1.03 -7.72 16.59
N TRP A 59 -2.21 -8.13 16.14
CA TRP A 59 -2.58 -8.06 14.73
C TRP A 59 -2.64 -6.61 14.22
N ALA A 60 -3.27 -5.69 14.95
CA ALA A 60 -3.35 -4.27 14.60
C ALA A 60 -1.97 -3.60 14.45
N ARG A 61 -0.96 -4.03 15.25
CA ARG A 61 0.43 -3.58 15.05
C ARG A 61 1.03 -4.08 13.74
N GLY A 62 0.86 -5.36 13.43
CA GLY A 62 1.33 -5.92 12.16
C GLY A 62 0.65 -5.28 10.95
N GLU A 63 -0.62 -4.94 11.11
CA GLU A 63 -1.40 -4.22 10.10
C GLU A 63 -0.91 -2.79 9.89
N ALA A 64 -0.59 -2.07 10.97
CA ALA A 64 0.06 -0.76 10.86
C ALA A 64 1.39 -0.82 10.10
N MET A 65 2.20 -1.86 10.33
CA MET A 65 3.44 -2.08 9.59
C MET A 65 3.18 -2.34 8.09
N MET A 66 2.14 -3.12 7.75
CA MET A 66 1.76 -3.34 6.35
C MET A 66 1.31 -2.04 5.67
N ARG A 67 0.52 -1.20 6.34
CA ARG A 67 0.11 0.11 5.80
C ARG A 67 1.30 1.01 5.53
N GLU A 68 2.26 1.05 6.45
CA GLU A 68 3.47 1.86 6.29
C GLU A 68 4.31 1.36 5.10
N ALA A 69 4.52 0.04 4.99
CA ALA A 69 5.25 -0.55 3.87
C ALA A 69 4.57 -0.28 2.51
N LEU A 70 3.24 -0.35 2.45
CA LEU A 70 2.47 -0.03 1.24
C LEU A 70 2.61 1.46 0.86
N ALA A 71 2.55 2.37 1.84
CA ALA A 71 2.75 3.79 1.61
C ALA A 71 4.16 4.08 1.05
N GLN A 72 5.19 3.45 1.60
CA GLN A 72 6.57 3.57 1.11
C GLN A 72 6.71 3.03 -0.32
N LEU A 73 6.12 1.87 -0.62
CA LEU A 73 6.12 1.27 -1.95
C LEU A 73 5.42 2.20 -2.97
N LYS A 74 4.29 2.80 -2.61
CA LYS A 74 3.57 3.78 -3.45
C LYS A 74 4.43 5.01 -3.73
N GLN A 75 5.12 5.53 -2.71
CA GLN A 75 6.02 6.68 -2.87
C GLN A 75 7.16 6.35 -3.82
N ALA A 76 7.82 5.19 -3.63
CA ALA A 76 8.89 4.74 -4.51
C ALA A 76 8.43 4.57 -5.97
N ALA A 77 7.25 3.98 -6.17
CA ALA A 77 6.69 3.76 -7.50
C ALA A 77 6.29 5.09 -8.19
N THR A 78 5.74 6.05 -7.44
CA THR A 78 5.41 7.40 -7.94
C THR A 78 6.68 8.15 -8.36
N THR A 79 7.72 8.12 -7.52
CA THR A 79 9.03 8.72 -7.82
C THR A 79 9.66 8.09 -9.07
N ALA A 80 9.64 6.76 -9.17
CA ALA A 80 10.15 6.06 -10.35
C ALA A 80 9.42 6.53 -11.61
N HIS A 81 8.09 6.58 -11.59
CA HIS A 81 7.28 7.02 -12.73
C HIS A 81 7.59 8.47 -13.15
N GLY A 82 7.71 9.39 -12.19
CA GLY A 82 8.11 10.78 -12.46
C GLY A 82 9.50 10.90 -13.09
N ASN A 83 10.47 10.12 -12.58
CA ASN A 83 11.83 10.11 -13.13
C ASN A 83 11.87 9.60 -14.58
N TYR A 84 11.14 8.52 -14.90
CA TYR A 84 11.11 7.96 -16.25
C TYR A 84 10.40 8.88 -17.25
N THR A 85 9.26 9.45 -16.88
CA THR A 85 8.50 10.38 -17.74
C THR A 85 9.25 11.69 -17.98
N GLY A 86 9.92 12.22 -16.95
CA GLY A 86 10.77 13.40 -17.05
C GLY A 86 11.99 13.17 -17.95
N ALA A 87 12.69 12.05 -17.79
CA ALA A 87 13.81 11.67 -18.64
C ALA A 87 13.40 11.51 -20.11
N MET A 88 12.25 10.88 -20.39
CA MET A 88 11.72 10.76 -21.75
C MET A 88 11.36 12.13 -22.35
N SER A 89 10.69 13.00 -21.60
CA SER A 89 10.29 14.34 -22.09
C SER A 89 11.50 15.22 -22.37
N ALA A 90 12.50 15.22 -21.49
CA ALA A 90 13.76 15.93 -21.70
C ALA A 90 14.49 15.42 -22.94
N ASN A 91 14.54 14.10 -23.13
CA ASN A 91 15.20 13.50 -24.28
C ASN A 91 14.42 13.74 -25.59
N LEU A 92 13.08 13.86 -25.57
CA LEU A 92 12.32 14.25 -26.76
C LEU A 92 12.52 15.74 -27.11
N GLY A 93 12.55 16.62 -26.10
CA GLY A 93 12.74 18.06 -26.29
C GLY A 93 14.15 18.45 -26.74
N MET A 94 15.16 17.57 -26.57
CA MET A 94 16.51 17.79 -27.10
C MET A 94 16.63 17.57 -28.61
N TRP A 95 15.67 16.89 -29.24
CA TRP A 95 15.71 16.48 -30.65
C TRP A 95 14.56 17.06 -31.49
N SER A 96 13.81 18.02 -30.92
CA SER A 96 12.86 18.89 -31.61
C SER A 96 13.47 20.27 -31.85
#